data_AF-A0A251TI58-F1
#
_entry.id   AF-A0A251TI58-F1
#
_cell.length_a   1.000
_cell.length_b   1.000
_cell.length_c   1.000
_cell.angle_alpha   90.00
_cell.angle_beta   90.00
_cell.angle_gamma   90.00
#
_symmetry.space_group_name_H-M   'P 1'
#
loop_
_entity.id
_entity.type
_entity.pdbx_description
1 polymer ?
#
loop_
_entity_poly.entity_id
_entity_poly.type
_entity_poly.pdbx_seq_one_letter_code
_entity_poly.pdbx_strand_id
1 'polypeptide(L)'
;MKCINMKVFLHISTAYVSSENDGLILEKQFKSGDSINGKTKVDINKEKELMEENLKQLTTIKATNKEIVSFMKDLGIQRAKHHGWPNTYVFTKAMGEMLLGELRKDVPLVILRPSIVSSTYKEPFPGWIENVRTIDTVFASYIKGTATCLRGDPDCIMDIVPVDMVVNAMIVAMAAHVNHPNSGIIYHGTSSASNPIKLHQIIDWSVEYLTKHPYINKDGSINARDFKLLTTETSFQKYIAIHYQLPLKVC
;
A
#
# COMPACT_ATOMS: atom_id res chain seq x y z
N MET A 1 -9.89 -25.26 -6.70
CA MET A 1 -9.99 -25.15 -5.24
C MET A 1 -11.18 -26.02 -4.79
N LYS A 2 -10.97 -27.09 -4.00
CA LYS A 2 -12.06 -27.96 -3.50
C LYS A 2 -12.36 -27.61 -2.03
N CYS A 3 -12.93 -26.44 -1.79
CA CYS A 3 -13.51 -26.10 -0.49
C CYS A 3 -15.03 -26.25 -0.61
N ILE A 4 -15.56 -27.37 -0.11
CA ILE A 4 -16.95 -27.79 -0.35
C ILE A 4 -17.96 -26.87 0.36
N ASN A 5 -17.53 -26.21 1.44
CA ASN A 5 -18.39 -25.38 2.30
C ASN A 5 -18.09 -23.88 2.19
N MET A 6 -17.43 -23.45 1.12
CA MET A 6 -17.09 -22.04 0.93
C MET A 6 -18.34 -21.23 0.59
N LYS A 7 -18.69 -20.26 1.45
CA LYS A 7 -19.92 -19.46 1.31
C LYS A 7 -19.69 -18.03 0.80
N VAL A 8 -18.47 -17.51 0.92
CA VAL A 8 -18.11 -16.16 0.47
C VAL A 8 -16.60 -16.09 0.22
N PHE A 9 -16.21 -15.38 -0.83
CA PHE A 9 -14.84 -14.92 -1.01
C PHE A 9 -14.74 -13.47 -0.54
N LEU A 10 -13.88 -13.22 0.43
CA LEU A 10 -13.44 -11.87 0.76
C LEU A 10 -12.03 -11.66 0.20
N HIS A 11 -11.85 -10.60 -0.57
CA HIS A 11 -10.56 -10.21 -1.10
C HIS A 11 -10.18 -8.81 -0.64
N ILE A 12 -9.01 -8.69 -0.01
CA ILE A 12 -8.40 -7.40 0.30
C ILE A 12 -7.55 -6.96 -0.88
N SER A 13 -7.96 -5.85 -1.47
CA SER A 13 -7.31 -5.26 -2.64
C SER A 13 -6.93 -3.81 -2.39
N THR A 14 -6.01 -3.28 -3.18
CA THR A 14 -5.70 -1.84 -3.23
C THR A 14 -5.70 -1.37 -4.68
N ALA A 15 -6.39 -2.11 -5.55
CA ALA A 15 -6.55 -1.76 -6.95
C ALA A 15 -7.64 -0.70 -7.08
N TYR A 16 -7.33 0.55 -6.76
CA TYR A 16 -8.22 1.66 -7.05
C TYR A 16 -8.15 1.99 -8.55
N VAL A 17 -9.27 2.45 -9.12
CA VAL A 17 -9.34 2.80 -10.56
C VAL A 17 -8.71 4.16 -10.87
N SER A 18 -8.46 4.95 -9.82
CA SER A 18 -7.98 6.34 -9.91
C SER A 18 -6.49 6.49 -10.23
N SER A 19 -5.78 5.41 -10.58
CA SER A 19 -4.33 5.42 -10.70
C SER A 19 -3.81 6.45 -11.72
N GLU A 20 -3.44 7.63 -11.19
CA GLU A 20 -2.94 8.85 -11.84
C GLU A 20 -3.97 9.81 -12.44
N ASN A 21 -5.27 9.61 -12.19
CA ASN A 21 -6.32 10.52 -12.66
C ASN A 21 -6.85 11.39 -11.51
N ASP A 22 -6.98 12.69 -11.76
CA ASP A 22 -7.52 13.65 -10.81
C ASP A 22 -9.06 13.69 -10.83
N GLY A 23 -9.64 14.05 -9.70
CA GLY A 23 -11.09 14.28 -9.54
C GLY A 23 -11.84 13.12 -8.89
N LEU A 24 -13.18 13.25 -8.85
CA LEU A 24 -14.06 12.23 -8.29
C LEU A 24 -14.30 11.12 -9.32
N ILE A 25 -13.68 9.97 -9.10
CA ILE A 25 -13.76 8.83 -10.01
C ILE A 25 -14.57 7.72 -9.36
N LEU A 26 -15.61 7.26 -10.07
CA LEU A 26 -16.43 6.15 -9.60
C LEU A 26 -15.66 4.84 -9.73
N GLU A 27 -15.71 4.07 -8.65
CA GLU A 27 -15.05 2.79 -8.60
C GLU A 27 -15.80 1.71 -9.38
N LYS A 28 -15.04 0.78 -9.93
CA LYS A 28 -15.55 -0.34 -10.70
C LYS A 28 -14.78 -1.62 -10.39
N GLN A 29 -15.46 -2.73 -10.62
CA GLN A 29 -14.83 -4.05 -10.58
C GLN A 29 -13.98 -4.26 -11.83
N PHE A 30 -12.76 -4.77 -11.65
CA PHE A 30 -11.93 -5.19 -12.78
C PHE A 30 -12.43 -6.50 -13.36
N LYS A 31 -12.65 -6.49 -14.67
CA LYS A 31 -12.93 -7.67 -15.48
C LYS A 31 -11.65 -8.15 -16.13
N SER A 32 -11.67 -9.41 -16.56
CA SER A 32 -10.59 -9.99 -17.34
C SER A 32 -10.26 -9.15 -18.55
N GLY A 33 -8.97 -8.88 -18.76
CA GLY A 33 -8.50 -7.98 -19.81
C GLY A 33 -8.54 -6.49 -19.47
N ASP A 34 -9.11 -6.06 -18.34
CA ASP A 34 -9.10 -4.64 -17.99
C ASP A 34 -7.67 -4.13 -17.74
N SER A 35 -7.40 -2.90 -18.19
CA SER A 35 -6.21 -2.13 -17.86
C SER A 35 -6.63 -0.73 -17.42
N ILE A 36 -5.78 -0.06 -16.66
CA ILE A 36 -6.04 1.32 -16.23
C ILE A 36 -6.03 2.26 -17.43
N ASN A 37 -5.04 2.10 -18.31
CA ASN A 37 -4.85 3.02 -19.42
C ASN A 37 -5.87 2.80 -20.55
N GLY A 38 -6.65 1.73 -20.52
CA GLY A 38 -7.62 1.36 -21.54
C GLY A 38 -7.03 1.04 -22.92
N LYS A 39 -5.70 1.07 -23.07
CA LYS A 39 -4.98 0.87 -24.34
C LYS A 39 -4.49 -0.55 -24.51
N THR A 40 -4.25 -1.26 -23.40
CA THR A 40 -3.80 -2.65 -23.39
C THR A 40 -4.85 -3.56 -22.78
N LYS A 41 -4.70 -4.87 -22.98
CA LYS A 41 -5.50 -5.87 -22.26
C LYS A 41 -4.59 -6.74 -21.42
N VAL A 42 -4.94 -6.91 -20.15
CA VAL A 42 -4.20 -7.78 -19.23
C VAL A 42 -4.61 -9.23 -19.50
N ASP A 43 -3.70 -10.00 -20.06
CA ASP A 43 -3.85 -11.45 -20.21
C ASP A 43 -2.93 -12.14 -19.19
N ILE A 44 -3.52 -12.60 -18.09
CA ILE A 44 -2.79 -13.12 -16.93
C ILE A 44 -1.97 -14.36 -17.30
N ASN A 45 -2.44 -15.18 -18.25
CA ASN A 45 -1.70 -16.36 -18.70
C ASN A 45 -0.46 -15.93 -19.49
N LYS A 46 -0.58 -14.93 -20.37
CA LYS A 46 0.58 -14.38 -21.08
C LYS A 46 1.58 -13.70 -20.16
N GLU A 47 1.12 -12.96 -19.15
CA GLU A 47 2.02 -12.38 -18.14
C GLU A 47 2.80 -13.47 -17.38
N LYS A 48 2.14 -14.58 -17.07
CA LYS A 48 2.76 -15.73 -16.43
C LYS A 48 3.76 -16.43 -17.36
N GLU A 49 3.38 -16.71 -18.60
CA GLU A 49 4.25 -17.32 -19.62
C GLU A 49 5.51 -16.47 -19.83
N LEU A 50 5.35 -15.16 -19.99
CA LEU A 50 6.45 -14.22 -20.12
C LEU A 50 7.41 -14.28 -18.91
N MET A 51 6.86 -14.32 -17.70
CA MET A 51 7.65 -14.46 -16.48
C MET A 51 8.43 -15.78 -16.46
N GLU A 52 7.78 -16.91 -16.78
CA GLU A 52 8.38 -18.24 -16.77
C GLU A 52 9.47 -18.40 -17.84
N GLU A 53 9.26 -17.86 -19.03
CA GLU A 53 10.23 -17.86 -20.12
C GLU A 53 11.50 -17.10 -19.74
N ASN A 54 11.36 -15.89 -19.20
CA ASN A 54 12.50 -15.08 -18.75
C ASN A 54 13.27 -15.78 -17.62
N LEU A 55 12.55 -16.35 -16.65
CA LEU A 55 13.19 -17.09 -15.56
C LEU A 55 13.96 -18.32 -16.07
N LYS A 56 13.39 -19.05 -17.03
CA LYS A 56 14.04 -20.19 -17.67
C LYS A 56 15.30 -19.77 -18.43
N GLN A 57 15.26 -18.67 -19.17
CA GLN A 57 16.43 -18.13 -19.88
C GLN A 57 17.55 -17.74 -18.90
N LEU A 58 17.22 -17.01 -17.84
CA LEU A 58 18.18 -16.61 -16.80
C LEU A 58 18.81 -17.83 -16.10
N THR A 59 18.00 -18.86 -15.83
CA THR A 59 18.49 -20.12 -15.25
C THR A 59 19.42 -20.86 -16.23
N THR A 60 19.11 -20.84 -17.53
CA THR A 60 19.92 -21.50 -18.56
C THR A 60 21.31 -20.87 -18.69
N ILE A 61 21.41 -19.54 -18.59
CA ILE A 61 22.70 -18.83 -18.59
C ILE A 61 23.40 -18.85 -17.22
N LYS A 62 22.86 -19.59 -16.24
CA LYS A 62 23.38 -19.68 -14.86
C LYS A 62 23.55 -18.31 -14.18
N ALA A 63 22.61 -17.40 -14.42
CA ALA A 63 22.58 -16.11 -13.74
C ALA A 63 22.54 -16.31 -12.21
N THR A 64 23.18 -15.41 -11.48
CA THR A 64 23.16 -15.41 -10.01
C THR A 64 21.77 -15.06 -9.49
N ASN A 65 21.46 -15.47 -8.26
CA ASN A 65 20.20 -15.10 -7.61
C ASN A 65 19.98 -13.58 -7.56
N LYS A 66 21.05 -12.80 -7.41
CA LYS A 66 20.97 -11.33 -7.38
C LYS A 66 20.56 -10.76 -8.74
N GLU A 67 21.13 -11.28 -9.83
CA GLU A 67 20.77 -10.88 -11.19
C GLU A 67 19.33 -11.27 -11.52
N ILE A 68 18.92 -12.49 -11.14
CA ILE A 68 17.53 -12.95 -11.32
C ILE A 68 16.56 -12.02 -10.58
N VAL A 69 16.80 -11.74 -9.29
CA VAL A 69 15.92 -10.86 -8.50
C VAL A 69 15.86 -9.45 -9.11
N SER A 70 16.99 -8.89 -9.54
CA SER A 70 17.02 -7.58 -10.18
C SER A 70 16.21 -7.56 -11.48
N PHE A 71 16.46 -8.52 -12.36
CA PHE A 71 15.76 -8.62 -13.65
C PHE A 71 14.25 -8.78 -13.46
N MET A 72 13.83 -9.70 -12.58
CA MET A 72 12.40 -9.97 -12.36
C MET A 72 11.68 -8.77 -11.74
N LYS A 73 12.37 -8.00 -10.88
CA LYS A 73 11.85 -6.75 -10.34
C LYS A 73 11.63 -5.71 -11.45
N ASP A 74 12.62 -5.53 -12.32
CA ASP A 74 12.54 -4.57 -13.42
C ASP A 74 11.48 -4.97 -14.44
N LEU A 75 11.39 -6.25 -14.79
CA LEU A 75 10.35 -6.81 -15.64
C LEU A 75 8.96 -6.50 -15.06
N GLY A 76 8.73 -6.80 -13.78
CA GLY A 76 7.47 -6.50 -13.12
C GLY A 76 7.10 -5.02 -13.21
N ILE A 77 8.04 -4.11 -12.94
CA ILE A 77 7.82 -2.66 -13.04
C ILE A 77 7.45 -2.26 -14.47
N GLN A 78 8.13 -2.82 -15.47
CA GLN A 78 7.81 -2.57 -16.88
C GLN A 78 6.41 -3.06 -17.23
N ARG A 79 6.01 -4.27 -16.79
CA ARG A 79 4.67 -4.81 -17.03
C ARG A 79 3.56 -3.99 -16.38
N ALA A 80 3.74 -3.57 -15.13
CA ALA A 80 2.80 -2.70 -14.45
C ALA A 80 2.58 -1.39 -15.23
N LYS A 81 3.67 -0.71 -15.61
CA LYS A 81 3.61 0.52 -16.42
C LYS A 81 2.97 0.31 -17.78
N HIS A 82 3.27 -0.80 -18.45
CA HIS A 82 2.67 -1.14 -19.75
C HIS A 82 1.13 -1.19 -19.69
N HIS A 83 0.57 -1.64 -18.57
CA HIS A 83 -0.87 -1.69 -18.33
C HIS A 83 -1.45 -0.45 -17.60
N GLY A 84 -0.62 0.56 -17.35
CA GLY A 84 -1.02 1.81 -16.70
C GLY A 84 -1.11 1.73 -15.18
N TRP A 85 -0.56 0.70 -14.55
CA TRP A 85 -0.55 0.57 -13.09
C TRP A 85 0.66 1.29 -12.49
N PRO A 86 0.49 1.97 -11.35
CA PRO A 86 1.54 2.82 -10.77
C PRO A 86 2.71 2.00 -10.21
N ASN A 87 2.45 0.74 -9.83
CA ASN A 87 3.46 -0.18 -9.36
C ASN A 87 2.99 -1.64 -9.48
N THR A 88 3.93 -2.57 -9.30
CA THR A 88 3.70 -4.02 -9.35
C THR A 88 2.72 -4.52 -8.29
N TYR A 89 2.68 -3.89 -7.12
CA TYR A 89 1.80 -4.31 -6.03
C TYR A 89 0.33 -4.06 -6.40
N VAL A 90 -0.02 -2.86 -6.85
CA VAL A 90 -1.38 -2.54 -7.31
C VAL A 90 -1.76 -3.39 -8.52
N PHE A 91 -0.82 -3.60 -9.45
CA PHE A 91 -1.05 -4.45 -10.62
C PHE A 91 -1.39 -5.89 -10.23
N THR A 92 -0.67 -6.49 -9.28
CA THR A 92 -0.93 -7.86 -8.82
C THR A 92 -2.26 -7.96 -8.05
N LYS A 93 -2.65 -6.92 -7.30
CA LYS A 93 -3.98 -6.84 -6.70
C LYS A 93 -5.10 -6.80 -7.75
N ALA A 94 -4.92 -6.03 -8.81
CA ALA A 94 -5.89 -5.96 -9.90
C ALA A 94 -6.05 -7.31 -10.62
N MET A 95 -4.93 -7.98 -10.95
CA MET A 95 -4.98 -9.35 -11.50
C MET A 95 -5.67 -10.34 -10.56
N GLY A 96 -5.46 -10.19 -9.24
CA GLY A 96 -6.16 -10.98 -8.23
C GLY A 96 -7.67 -10.78 -8.26
N GLU A 97 -8.14 -9.54 -8.37
CA GLU A 97 -9.58 -9.24 -8.53
C GLU A 97 -10.15 -9.86 -9.82
N MET A 98 -9.43 -9.76 -10.94
CA MET A 98 -9.84 -10.34 -12.23
C MET A 98 -9.99 -11.86 -12.13
N LEU A 99 -8.97 -12.55 -11.59
CA LEU A 99 -8.99 -14.01 -11.40
C LEU A 99 -10.13 -14.44 -10.49
N LEU A 100 -10.37 -13.73 -9.39
CA LEU A 100 -11.47 -14.05 -8.49
C LEU A 100 -12.82 -13.81 -9.15
N GLY A 101 -12.95 -12.75 -9.95
CA GLY A 101 -14.15 -12.48 -10.74
C GLY A 101 -14.50 -13.63 -11.69
N GLU A 102 -13.49 -14.23 -12.34
CA GLU A 102 -13.67 -15.34 -13.28
C GLU A 102 -13.85 -16.70 -12.58
N LEU A 103 -13.06 -17.00 -11.55
CA LEU A 103 -12.94 -18.34 -10.98
C LEU A 103 -13.94 -18.64 -9.85
N ARG A 104 -14.61 -17.62 -9.30
CA ARG A 104 -15.50 -17.76 -8.14
C ARG A 104 -16.77 -18.59 -8.39
N LYS A 105 -17.19 -18.77 -9.65
CA LYS A 105 -18.49 -19.37 -10.01
C LYS A 105 -19.64 -18.66 -9.28
N ASP A 106 -20.51 -19.40 -8.59
CA ASP A 106 -21.68 -18.86 -7.88
C ASP A 106 -21.36 -18.34 -6.47
N VAL A 107 -20.09 -18.43 -6.02
CA VAL A 107 -19.69 -17.97 -4.69
C VAL A 107 -19.68 -16.42 -4.67
N PRO A 108 -20.38 -15.77 -3.72
CA PRO A 108 -20.33 -14.33 -3.55
C PRO A 108 -18.89 -13.81 -3.41
N LEU A 109 -18.59 -12.68 -4.05
CA LEU A 109 -17.29 -12.03 -3.96
C LEU A 109 -17.44 -10.63 -3.38
N VAL A 110 -16.82 -10.45 -2.23
CA VAL A 110 -16.68 -9.17 -1.55
C VAL A 110 -15.23 -8.71 -1.75
N ILE A 111 -15.06 -7.56 -2.38
CA ILE A 111 -13.77 -6.88 -2.50
C ILE A 111 -13.79 -5.73 -1.50
N LEU A 112 -12.86 -5.71 -0.56
CA LEU A 112 -12.64 -4.57 0.32
C LEU A 112 -11.34 -3.90 -0.10
N ARG A 113 -11.44 -2.62 -0.48
CA ARG A 113 -10.30 -1.76 -0.79
C ARG A 113 -10.09 -0.79 0.35
N PRO A 114 -9.17 -1.05 1.31
CA PRO A 114 -8.78 -0.07 2.31
C PRO A 114 -7.79 0.95 1.74
N SER A 115 -7.62 2.08 2.42
CA SER A 115 -6.48 2.98 2.20
C SER A 115 -5.23 2.46 2.92
N ILE A 116 -4.31 3.33 3.33
CA ILE A 116 -3.11 2.91 4.05
C ILE A 116 -3.53 2.41 5.44
N VAL A 117 -3.40 1.11 5.66
CA VAL A 117 -3.72 0.52 6.96
C VAL A 117 -2.56 0.74 7.93
N SER A 118 -2.85 1.30 9.11
CA SER A 118 -1.87 1.50 10.19
C SER A 118 -2.38 0.86 11.50
N SER A 119 -1.76 1.23 12.62
CA SER A 119 -2.02 0.69 13.95
C SER A 119 -3.49 0.75 14.35
N THR A 120 -3.85 -0.11 15.29
CA THR A 120 -5.22 -0.23 15.80
C THR A 120 -5.66 1.02 16.54
N TYR A 121 -6.94 1.35 16.40
CA TYR A 121 -7.57 2.40 17.17
C TYR A 121 -7.93 1.90 18.58
N LYS A 122 -8.46 0.68 18.68
CA LYS A 122 -9.02 0.13 19.92
C LYS A 122 -8.59 -1.31 20.21
N GLU A 123 -8.71 -2.24 19.25
CA GLU A 123 -8.53 -3.68 19.51
C GLU A 123 -7.30 -4.25 18.78
N PRO A 124 -6.43 -5.06 19.43
CA PRO A 124 -6.54 -5.57 20.80
C PRO A 124 -6.21 -4.52 21.89
N PHE A 125 -5.49 -3.45 21.54
CA PHE A 125 -5.29 -2.26 22.35
C PHE A 125 -4.78 -1.13 21.45
N PRO A 126 -5.02 0.16 21.77
CA PRO A 126 -4.63 1.28 20.91
C PRO A 126 -3.14 1.28 20.56
N GLY A 127 -2.83 1.49 19.29
CA GLY A 127 -1.46 1.55 18.78
C GLY A 127 -0.81 0.18 18.53
N TRP A 128 -1.52 -0.94 18.72
CA TRP A 128 -1.00 -2.25 18.33
C TRP A 128 -0.75 -2.30 16.81
N ILE A 129 0.43 -2.81 16.45
CA ILE A 129 0.84 -3.06 15.07
C ILE A 129 1.65 -4.35 15.02
N GLU A 130 1.38 -5.19 14.02
CA GLU A 130 2.15 -6.44 13.85
C GLU A 130 3.58 -6.17 13.38
N ASN A 131 3.74 -5.26 12.41
CA ASN A 131 5.00 -4.96 11.76
C ASN A 131 5.05 -3.49 11.33
N VAL A 132 6.18 -2.83 11.58
CA VAL A 132 6.42 -1.46 11.12
C VAL A 132 6.70 -1.48 9.61
N ARG A 133 5.80 -0.91 8.80
CA ARG A 133 5.91 -0.89 7.33
C ARG A 133 5.61 0.50 6.78
N THR A 134 6.20 0.82 5.63
CA THR A 134 5.86 2.01 4.83
C THR A 134 5.75 3.30 5.65
N ILE A 135 4.53 3.76 5.97
CA ILE A 135 4.28 5.00 6.72
C ILE A 135 4.67 4.86 8.19
N ASP A 136 4.48 3.68 8.78
CA ASP A 136 4.85 3.41 10.17
C ASP A 136 6.37 3.52 10.36
N THR A 137 7.15 3.21 9.32
CA THR A 137 8.61 3.37 9.34
C THR A 137 9.00 4.85 9.44
N VAL A 138 8.24 5.74 8.79
CA VAL A 138 8.46 7.19 8.88
C VAL A 138 8.18 7.66 10.30
N PHE A 139 7.03 7.28 10.87
CA PHE A 139 6.68 7.60 12.25
C PHE A 139 7.72 7.04 13.23
N ALA A 140 8.08 5.76 13.12
CA ALA A 140 9.04 5.12 14.00
C ALA A 140 10.44 5.78 13.91
N SER A 141 10.86 6.20 12.71
CA SER A 141 12.14 6.91 12.54
C SER A 141 12.12 8.30 13.17
N TYR A 142 10.99 8.99 13.08
CA TYR A 142 10.80 10.27 13.76
C TYR A 142 10.81 10.12 15.28
N ILE A 143 10.02 9.18 15.81
CA ILE A 143 9.94 8.86 17.25
C ILE A 143 11.31 8.50 17.82
N LYS A 144 12.12 7.75 17.08
CA LYS A 144 13.50 7.38 17.48
C LYS A 144 14.52 8.50 17.26
N GLY A 145 14.12 9.64 16.70
CA GLY A 145 15.01 10.75 16.37
C GLY A 145 16.02 10.46 15.26
N THR A 146 15.85 9.37 14.51
CA THR A 146 16.73 8.98 13.40
C THR A 146 16.31 9.61 12.07
N ALA A 147 15.11 10.20 11.99
CA ALA A 147 14.68 11.01 10.86
C ALA A 147 13.98 12.29 11.35
N THR A 148 14.38 13.44 10.81
CA THR A 148 13.87 14.78 11.16
C THR A 148 13.32 15.52 9.95
N CYS A 149 13.23 14.85 8.80
CA CYS A 149 12.63 15.43 7.60
C CYS A 149 11.97 14.38 6.71
N LEU A 150 11.02 14.83 5.89
CA LEU A 150 10.42 14.05 4.80
C LEU A 150 10.30 14.94 3.56
N ARG A 151 10.40 14.35 2.37
CA ARG A 151 9.98 15.02 1.14
C ARG A 151 8.50 14.79 0.91
N GLY A 152 7.72 15.86 0.76
CA GLY A 152 6.29 15.75 0.49
C GLY A 152 5.61 17.10 0.32
N ASP A 153 4.43 17.06 -0.29
CA ASP A 153 3.53 18.20 -0.37
C ASP A 153 2.73 18.30 0.94
N PRO A 154 2.78 19.42 1.68
CA PRO A 154 2.02 19.61 2.93
C PRO A 154 0.52 19.37 2.74
N ASP A 155 -0.02 19.75 1.59
CA ASP A 155 -1.44 19.66 1.28
C ASP A 155 -1.86 18.29 0.73
N CYS A 156 -0.90 17.36 0.55
CA CYS A 156 -1.19 16.00 0.13
C CYS A 156 -2.13 15.31 1.13
N ILE A 157 -3.22 14.74 0.63
CA ILE A 157 -4.15 13.95 1.43
C ILE A 157 -3.53 12.59 1.74
N MET A 158 -3.39 12.30 3.02
CA MET A 158 -2.86 11.05 3.55
C MET A 158 -4.02 10.25 4.15
N ASP A 159 -4.56 9.31 3.37
CA ASP A 159 -5.65 8.45 3.83
C ASP A 159 -5.08 7.25 4.59
N ILE A 160 -5.18 7.29 5.92
CA ILE A 160 -4.70 6.27 6.85
C ILE A 160 -5.88 5.77 7.68
N VAL A 161 -6.10 4.45 7.69
CA VAL A 161 -7.20 3.82 8.43
C VAL A 161 -6.67 2.82 9.46
N PRO A 162 -7.30 2.71 10.65
CA PRO A 162 -6.93 1.73 11.65
C PRO A 162 -7.23 0.29 11.20
N VAL A 163 -6.30 -0.64 11.45
CA VAL A 163 -6.46 -2.05 11.03
C VAL A 163 -7.68 -2.74 11.66
N ASP A 164 -8.02 -2.43 12.91
CA ASP A 164 -9.19 -2.99 13.59
C ASP A 164 -10.51 -2.55 12.94
N MET A 165 -10.58 -1.30 12.46
CA MET A 165 -11.73 -0.84 11.68
C MET A 165 -11.84 -1.57 10.34
N VAL A 166 -10.71 -1.80 9.66
CA VAL A 166 -10.69 -2.57 8.41
C VAL A 166 -11.16 -4.01 8.65
N VAL A 167 -10.66 -4.67 9.70
CA VAL A 167 -11.09 -6.03 10.08
C VAL A 167 -12.58 -6.08 10.41
N ASN A 168 -13.11 -5.09 11.13
CA ASN A 168 -14.55 -5.02 11.39
C ASN A 168 -15.36 -4.85 10.10
N ALA A 169 -14.91 -4.00 9.18
CA ALA A 169 -15.55 -3.86 7.87
C ALA A 169 -15.51 -5.18 7.07
N MET A 170 -14.41 -5.92 7.12
CA MET A 170 -14.29 -7.25 6.50
C MET A 170 -15.34 -8.23 7.03
N ILE A 171 -15.46 -8.34 8.35
CA ILE A 171 -16.39 -9.27 9.00
C ILE A 171 -17.84 -8.90 8.65
N VAL A 172 -18.19 -7.62 8.76
CA VAL A 172 -19.54 -7.13 8.45
C VAL A 172 -19.87 -7.34 6.97
N ALA A 173 -18.96 -7.02 6.06
CA ALA A 173 -19.18 -7.21 4.64
C ALA A 173 -19.34 -8.70 4.28
N MET A 174 -18.55 -9.60 4.87
CA MET A 174 -18.74 -11.04 4.69
C MET A 174 -20.12 -11.50 5.19
N ALA A 175 -20.50 -11.10 6.40
CA ALA A 175 -21.79 -11.47 6.99
C ALA A 175 -22.98 -10.95 6.17
N ALA A 176 -22.87 -9.72 5.64
CA ALA A 176 -23.90 -9.10 4.83
C ALA A 176 -24.10 -9.79 3.47
N HIS A 177 -23.08 -10.44 2.90
CA HIS A 177 -23.12 -11.01 1.55
C HIS A 177 -23.14 -12.54 1.48
N VAL A 178 -23.00 -13.24 2.61
CA VAL A 178 -22.91 -14.71 2.66
C VAL A 178 -24.11 -15.44 2.03
N ASN A 179 -25.29 -14.82 2.05
CA ASN A 179 -26.54 -15.39 1.50
C ASN A 179 -26.97 -14.72 0.17
N HIS A 180 -26.10 -13.94 -0.47
CA HIS A 180 -26.39 -13.23 -1.71
C HIS A 180 -25.57 -13.81 -2.87
N PRO A 181 -25.98 -14.97 -3.42
CA PRO A 181 -25.26 -15.62 -4.53
C PRO A 181 -25.13 -14.67 -5.72
N ASN A 182 -24.03 -14.78 -6.46
CA ASN A 182 -23.68 -13.94 -7.61
C ASN A 182 -23.42 -12.45 -7.33
N SER A 183 -23.47 -11.97 -6.09
CA SER A 183 -23.10 -10.57 -5.79
C SER A 183 -21.59 -10.35 -5.98
N GLY A 184 -21.23 -9.32 -6.74
CA GLY A 184 -19.87 -8.77 -6.81
C GLY A 184 -19.93 -7.35 -6.26
N ILE A 185 -19.43 -7.16 -5.03
CA ILE A 185 -19.53 -5.87 -4.32
C ILE A 185 -18.13 -5.37 -3.98
N ILE A 186 -17.96 -4.05 -4.07
CA ILE A 186 -16.74 -3.36 -3.65
C ILE A 186 -17.09 -2.43 -2.49
N TYR A 187 -16.34 -2.55 -1.40
CA TYR A 187 -16.37 -1.62 -0.28
C TYR A 187 -15.07 -0.83 -0.23
N HIS A 188 -15.16 0.47 0.06
CA HIS A 188 -13.99 1.30 0.34
C HIS A 188 -13.84 1.46 1.85
N GLY A 189 -12.72 1.00 2.38
CA GLY A 189 -12.29 1.28 3.76
C GLY A 189 -11.40 2.51 3.77
N THR A 190 -11.98 3.68 3.48
CA THR A 190 -11.25 4.95 3.30
C THR A 190 -11.96 6.08 4.04
N SER A 191 -11.24 7.15 4.38
CA SER A 191 -11.84 8.34 4.99
C SER A 191 -11.72 9.60 4.14
N SER A 192 -10.81 9.63 3.16
CA SER A 192 -10.42 10.85 2.43
C SER A 192 -11.58 11.64 1.79
N ALA A 193 -12.60 10.96 1.26
CA ALA A 193 -13.72 11.62 0.61
C ALA A 193 -14.65 12.36 1.60
N SER A 194 -14.66 11.96 2.87
CA SER A 194 -15.57 12.53 3.90
C SER A 194 -14.83 13.29 5.00
N ASN A 195 -13.61 12.87 5.32
CA ASN A 195 -12.75 13.44 6.36
C ASN A 195 -11.28 13.36 5.92
N PRO A 196 -10.84 14.25 5.00
CA PRO A 196 -9.47 14.26 4.50
C PRO A 196 -8.49 14.75 5.56
N ILE A 197 -7.39 14.02 5.72
CA ILE A 197 -6.26 14.39 6.57
C ILE A 197 -5.10 14.80 5.67
N LYS A 198 -4.55 15.99 5.88
CA LYS A 198 -3.38 16.49 5.14
C LYS A 198 -2.07 16.05 5.82
N LEU A 199 -1.02 15.91 5.02
CA LEU A 199 0.30 15.48 5.49
C LEU A 199 0.85 16.41 6.58
N HIS A 200 0.67 17.74 6.45
CA HIS A 200 1.14 18.67 7.48
C HIS A 200 0.45 18.44 8.84
N GLN A 201 -0.86 18.12 8.85
CA GLN A 201 -1.61 17.86 10.08
C GLN A 201 -1.07 16.63 10.81
N ILE A 202 -0.72 15.58 10.07
CA ILE A 202 -0.09 14.37 10.62
C ILE A 202 1.23 14.71 11.33
N ILE A 203 2.04 15.57 10.72
CA ILE A 203 3.32 16.00 11.29
C ILE A 203 3.07 16.80 12.57
N ASP A 204 2.17 17.78 12.53
CA ASP A 204 1.82 18.62 13.68
C ASP A 204 1.33 17.77 14.86
N TRP A 205 0.41 16.83 14.61
CA TRP A 205 -0.08 15.91 15.64
C TRP A 205 1.01 14.97 16.18
N SER A 206 1.94 14.53 15.32
CA SER A 206 3.06 13.68 15.76
C SER A 206 4.03 14.43 16.67
N VAL A 207 4.35 15.68 16.34
CA VAL A 207 5.19 16.57 17.17
C VAL A 207 4.49 16.84 18.50
N GLU A 208 3.20 17.20 18.48
CA GLU A 208 2.41 17.45 19.68
C GLU A 208 2.35 16.21 20.58
N TYR A 209 2.09 15.03 20.01
CA TYR A 209 2.03 13.77 20.75
C TYR A 209 3.35 13.45 21.41
N LEU A 210 4.48 13.52 20.69
CA LEU A 210 5.80 13.25 21.25
C LEU A 210 6.27 14.29 22.27
N THR A 211 5.76 15.52 22.18
CA THR A 211 6.06 16.57 23.17
C THR A 211 5.42 16.22 24.52
N LYS A 212 4.19 15.69 24.49
CA LYS A 212 3.46 15.25 25.70
C LYS A 212 3.90 13.86 26.19
N HIS A 213 4.35 13.01 25.28
CA HIS A 213 4.73 11.63 25.53
C HIS A 213 6.11 11.30 24.93
N PRO A 214 7.22 11.77 25.54
CA PRO A 214 8.56 11.49 25.06
C PRO A 214 8.82 9.99 24.95
N TYR A 215 9.51 9.57 23.88
CA TYR A 215 9.85 8.17 23.68
C TYR A 215 11.03 7.78 24.55
N ILE A 216 10.89 6.77 25.40
CA ILE A 216 11.94 6.34 26.32
C ILE A 216 12.61 5.09 25.76
N ASN A 217 13.93 5.12 25.59
CA ASN A 217 14.75 3.98 25.22
C ASN A 217 15.82 3.70 26.30
N LYS A 218 16.75 2.77 26.01
CA LYS A 218 17.83 2.41 26.93
C LYS A 218 18.80 3.57 27.26
N ASP A 219 18.87 4.56 26.37
CA ASP A 219 19.80 5.69 26.46
C ASP A 219 19.15 6.95 27.05
N GLY A 220 17.83 6.90 27.34
CA GLY A 220 17.08 7.98 27.97
C GLY A 220 15.79 8.35 27.23
N SER A 221 15.24 9.53 27.54
CA SER A 221 14.07 10.09 26.88
C SER A 221 14.45 10.85 25.61
N ILE A 222 13.82 10.50 24.49
CA ILE A 222 13.84 11.23 23.23
C ILE A 222 12.63 12.14 23.18
N ASN A 223 12.88 13.45 23.27
CA ASN A 223 11.86 14.48 23.14
C ASN A 223 11.50 14.70 21.66
N ALA A 224 10.31 15.26 21.42
CA ALA A 224 9.92 15.74 20.11
C ALA A 224 10.98 16.68 19.52
N ARG A 225 11.21 16.55 18.22
CA ARG A 225 12.07 17.44 17.44
C ARG A 225 11.25 18.08 16.33
N ASP A 226 11.68 19.24 15.87
CA ASP A 226 11.12 19.82 14.65
C ASP A 226 11.26 18.83 13.50
N PHE A 227 10.16 18.59 12.79
CA PHE A 227 10.13 17.73 11.62
C PHE A 227 9.95 18.57 10.36
N LYS A 228 10.94 18.56 9.47
CA LYS A 228 10.93 19.40 8.28
C LYS A 228 10.27 18.70 7.10
N LEU A 229 9.17 19.27 6.62
CA LEU A 229 8.61 18.89 5.33
C LEU A 229 9.28 19.69 4.22
N LEU A 230 9.97 18.98 3.32
CA LEU A 230 10.75 19.56 2.24
C LEU A 230 10.01 19.32 0.92
N THR A 231 9.56 20.39 0.27
CA THR A 231 8.68 20.29 -0.90
C THR A 231 9.42 20.00 -2.20
N THR A 232 10.73 20.29 -2.27
CA THR A 232 11.54 20.09 -3.49
C THR A 232 12.62 19.03 -3.28
N GLU A 233 12.92 18.27 -4.34
CA GLU A 233 14.02 17.29 -4.35
C GLU A 233 15.35 17.96 -4.00
N THR A 234 15.63 19.13 -4.55
CA THR A 234 16.87 19.88 -4.25
C THR A 234 16.98 20.24 -2.77
N SER A 235 15.90 20.72 -2.15
CA SER A 235 15.92 21.04 -0.72
C SER A 235 16.10 19.79 0.15
N PHE A 236 15.46 18.68 -0.24
CA PHE A 236 15.59 17.39 0.43
C PHE A 236 17.01 16.84 0.34
N GLN A 237 17.60 16.78 -0.86
CA GLN A 237 18.97 16.30 -1.05
C GLN A 237 20.00 17.16 -0.31
N LYS A 238 19.85 18.49 -0.33
CA LYS A 238 20.70 19.39 0.45
C LYS A 238 20.61 19.09 1.95
N TYR A 239 19.40 18.92 2.47
CA TYR A 239 19.20 18.61 3.89
C TYR A 239 19.80 17.24 4.27
N ILE A 240 19.57 16.22 3.45
CA ILE A 240 20.15 14.88 3.66
C ILE A 240 21.68 14.92 3.61
N ALA A 241 22.25 15.62 2.63
CA ALA A 241 23.70 15.76 2.52
C ALA A 241 24.31 16.39 3.77
N ILE A 242 23.74 17.50 4.24
CA ILE A 242 24.25 18.27 5.39
C ILE A 242 24.07 17.52 6.70
N HIS A 243 22.88 16.98 6.96
CA HIS A 243 22.52 16.48 8.29
C HIS A 243 22.73 14.97 8.48
N TYR A 244 22.85 14.20 7.38
CA TYR A 244 22.99 12.74 7.46
C TYR A 244 24.26 12.22 6.78
N GLN A 245 24.60 12.69 5.57
CA GLN A 245 25.74 12.14 4.83
C GLN A 245 27.10 12.69 5.27
N LEU A 246 27.20 14.00 5.51
CA LEU A 246 28.46 14.60 5.97
C LEU A 246 28.93 14.04 7.32
N PRO A 247 28.08 13.91 8.35
CA PRO A 247 28.49 13.30 9.62
C PRO A 247 29.04 11.88 9.46
N LEU A 248 28.43 11.06 8.59
CA LEU A 248 28.88 9.70 8.31
C LEU A 248 30.26 9.61 7.62
N LYS A 249 30.74 10.70 7.01
CA LYS A 249 32.07 10.74 6.38
C LYS A 249 33.17 11.25 7.33
N VAL A 250 32.78 11.84 8.46
CA VAL A 250 33.71 12.45 9.44
C VAL A 250 33.88 11.54 10.67
N CYS A 251 33.06 10.49 10.79
CA CYS A 251 33.21 9.40 11.75
C CYS A 251 33.87 8.18 11.08
#